data_AF-A0AA35S1X5-F1
#
_entry.id   AF-A0AA35S1X5-F1
#
_cell.length_a   1.000
_cell.length_b   1.000
_cell.length_c   1.000
_cell.angle_alpha   90.00
_cell.angle_beta   90.00
_cell.angle_gamma   90.00
#
_symmetry.space_group_name_H-M   'P 1'
#
loop_
_entity.id
_entity.type
_entity.pdbx_description
1 polymer ?
#
loop_
_entity_poly.entity_id
_entity_poly.type
_entity_poly.pdbx_seq_one_letter_code
_entity_poly.pdbx_strand_id
1 'polypeptide(L)'
;MKMKQKFLTIGAIAVIAIVGLFVFEHATSAQRPDRNAQGERGNRQGGGRGGGGMMNYASLVDNSWLDLTFGVKVDDETLVKARPIYQVSRDEVMMKMEALRQPDTRETATKEIQAILKDVNTSLKEILTEEEMAKLSELTKKRVTEMQQRTNRWRRGGEGGRRGGGGGGGSQ
;
A
#
# COMPACT_ATOMS: atom_id res chain seq x y z
N MET A 1 6.69 -21.20 57.52
CA MET A 1 7.54 -20.09 56.99
C MET A 1 8.62 -20.70 56.09
N LYS A 2 8.99 -20.04 54.99
CA LYS A 2 9.92 -20.47 53.91
C LYS A 2 9.33 -21.32 52.78
N MET A 3 8.53 -20.71 51.89
CA MET A 3 8.39 -21.19 50.50
C MET A 3 7.71 -20.14 49.58
N LYS A 4 8.15 -18.86 49.63
CA LYS A 4 7.58 -17.80 48.76
C LYS A 4 8.61 -16.81 48.19
N GLN A 5 9.85 -17.25 47.95
CA GLN A 5 10.95 -16.34 47.54
C GLN A 5 11.76 -16.79 46.32
N LYS A 6 11.28 -17.74 45.50
CA LYS A 6 12.04 -18.25 44.35
C LYS A 6 11.32 -18.19 42.99
N PHE A 7 10.22 -17.45 42.87
CA PHE A 7 9.49 -17.31 41.60
C PHE A 7 9.48 -15.91 40.99
N LEU A 8 10.12 -14.91 41.63
CA LEU A 8 10.13 -13.53 41.14
C LEU A 8 11.42 -13.09 40.43
N THR A 9 12.37 -13.99 40.21
CA THR A 9 13.67 -13.65 39.59
C THR A 9 13.83 -14.12 38.13
N ILE A 10 12.84 -14.82 37.56
CA ILE A 10 12.89 -15.30 36.16
C ILE A 10 12.08 -14.41 35.21
N GLY A 11 11.14 -13.60 35.71
CA GLY A 11 10.30 -12.73 34.88
C GLY A 11 10.97 -11.44 34.35
N ALA A 12 12.12 -11.04 34.89
CA ALA A 12 12.77 -9.77 34.53
C ALA A 12 13.83 -9.88 33.41
N ILE A 13 14.23 -11.09 33.01
CA ILE A 13 15.27 -11.30 31.98
C ILE A 13 14.67 -11.53 30.59
N ALA A 14 13.41 -11.97 30.49
CA ALA A 14 12.74 -12.19 29.20
C ALA A 14 12.31 -10.88 28.50
N VAL A 15 12.16 -9.77 29.23
CA VAL A 15 11.73 -8.47 28.66
C VAL A 15 12.90 -7.68 28.04
N ILE A 16 14.14 -7.92 28.47
CA ILE A 16 15.32 -7.19 27.95
C ILE A 16 15.80 -7.77 26.60
N ALA A 17 15.53 -9.04 26.31
CA ALA A 17 15.96 -9.68 25.06
C ALA A 17 15.13 -9.26 23.83
N ILE A 18 13.88 -8.78 24.01
CA ILE A 18 13.02 -8.38 22.88
C ILE A 18 13.25 -6.91 22.49
N VAL A 19 13.63 -6.05 23.45
CA VAL A 19 13.95 -4.63 23.17
C VAL A 19 15.34 -4.47 22.52
N GLY A 20 16.28 -5.39 22.76
CA GLY A 20 17.62 -5.37 22.17
C GLY A 20 17.70 -5.67 20.66
N LEU A 21 16.67 -6.32 20.09
CA LEU A 21 16.64 -6.67 18.66
C LEU A 21 16.04 -5.57 17.76
N PHE A 22 15.43 -4.52 18.32
CA PHE A 22 14.77 -3.45 17.55
C PHE A 22 15.57 -2.15 17.42
N VAL A 23 16.70 -1.99 18.15
CA VAL A 23 17.48 -0.74 18.16
C VAL A 23 18.69 -0.78 17.20
N PHE A 24 19.10 -1.96 16.72
CA PHE A 24 20.27 -2.09 15.83
C PHE A 24 19.99 -1.88 14.34
N GLU A 25 18.72 -1.84 13.89
CA GLU A 25 18.40 -1.60 12.47
C GLU A 25 18.07 -0.14 12.12
N HIS A 26 18.04 0.78 13.10
CA HIS A 26 17.71 2.20 12.84
C HIS A 26 18.90 3.17 12.88
N ALA A 27 20.13 2.71 13.13
CA ALA A 27 21.27 3.62 13.35
C ALA A 27 22.42 3.56 12.32
N THR A 28 22.42 2.68 11.31
CA THR A 28 23.54 2.58 10.36
C THR A 28 23.11 2.46 8.90
N SER A 29 22.44 3.50 8.38
CA SER A 29 22.31 3.73 6.92
C SER A 29 22.98 5.02 6.47
N ALA A 30 23.69 5.71 7.37
CA ALA A 30 24.45 6.91 7.08
C ALA A 30 25.92 6.57 6.79
N GLN A 31 26.19 5.96 5.65
CA GLN A 31 27.50 6.02 4.99
C GLN A 31 27.34 5.59 3.53
N ARG A 32 27.21 6.57 2.64
CA ARG A 32 27.43 6.40 1.20
C ARG A 32 28.92 6.10 1.00
N PRO A 33 29.30 4.97 0.39
CA PRO A 33 30.59 4.89 -0.26
C PRO A 33 30.48 5.65 -1.58
N ASP A 34 31.29 6.69 -1.72
CA ASP A 34 31.63 7.29 -3.01
C ASP A 34 31.94 6.18 -4.01
N ARG A 35 31.11 6.08 -5.06
CA ARG A 35 31.33 5.18 -6.19
C ARG A 35 31.50 5.99 -7.47
N ASN A 36 32.44 6.93 -7.43
CA ASN A 36 33.22 7.28 -8.61
C ASN A 36 34.30 6.20 -8.79
N ALA A 37 33.89 5.04 -9.28
CA ALA A 37 34.77 4.04 -9.87
C ALA A 37 34.20 3.72 -11.25
N GLN A 38 34.78 4.42 -12.21
CA GLN A 38 34.63 4.30 -13.65
C GLN A 38 35.00 2.89 -14.11
N GLY A 39 34.10 2.24 -14.85
CA GLY A 39 34.39 0.98 -15.53
C GLY A 39 33.14 0.14 -15.78
N GLU A 40 32.89 -0.18 -17.04
CA GLU A 40 31.86 -1.12 -17.52
C GLU A 40 30.42 -0.59 -17.56
N ARG A 41 30.17 0.21 -18.61
CA ARG A 41 28.86 0.31 -19.28
C ARG A 41 28.49 -1.07 -19.86
N GLY A 42 28.15 -2.01 -19.00
CA GLY A 42 27.31 -3.14 -19.38
C GLY A 42 25.91 -2.62 -19.64
N ASN A 43 25.35 -2.99 -20.79
CA ASN A 43 23.94 -2.83 -21.15
C ASN A 43 23.03 -3.12 -19.95
N ARG A 44 22.70 -2.10 -19.15
CA ARG A 44 21.46 -2.09 -18.38
C ARG A 44 20.35 -1.75 -19.36
N GLN A 45 20.10 -2.74 -20.21
CA GLN A 45 18.84 -2.97 -20.89
C GLN A 45 17.75 -2.56 -19.91
N GLY A 46 17.01 -1.51 -20.30
CA GLY A 46 16.03 -0.85 -19.47
C GLY A 46 15.17 -1.90 -18.81
N GLY A 47 15.37 -2.08 -17.50
CA GLY A 47 14.49 -2.89 -16.69
C GLY A 47 13.11 -2.30 -16.88
N GLY A 48 12.27 -3.04 -17.60
CA GLY A 48 10.92 -2.65 -17.97
C GLY A 48 10.11 -2.36 -16.72
N ARG A 49 10.25 -1.15 -16.17
CA ARG A 49 9.30 -0.53 -15.24
C ARG A 49 8.13 -0.03 -16.07
N GLY A 50 7.55 -0.95 -16.82
CA GLY A 50 6.35 -0.81 -17.62
C GLY A 50 5.34 -1.85 -17.18
N GLY A 51 5.16 -2.01 -15.86
CA GLY A 51 3.99 -2.69 -15.33
C GLY A 51 2.80 -1.80 -15.64
N GLY A 52 2.21 -2.00 -16.83
CA GLY A 52 1.08 -1.24 -17.32
C GLY A 52 -0.10 -1.35 -16.37
N GLY A 53 -0.25 -0.36 -15.48
CA GLY A 53 -1.51 0.26 -15.08
C GLY A 53 -2.66 -0.65 -14.64
N MET A 54 -2.39 -1.82 -14.06
CA MET A 54 -3.46 -2.58 -13.40
C MET A 54 -3.73 -1.94 -12.04
N MET A 55 -4.95 -1.44 -11.86
CA MET A 55 -5.40 -0.90 -10.58
C MET A 55 -5.30 -2.00 -9.52
N ASN A 56 -4.55 -1.76 -8.44
CA ASN A 56 -4.54 -2.67 -7.31
C ASN A 56 -5.82 -2.47 -6.49
N TYR A 57 -6.85 -3.30 -6.71
CA TYR A 57 -8.12 -3.15 -6.03
C TYR A 57 -8.05 -3.40 -4.52
N ALA A 58 -7.14 -4.27 -4.06
CA ALA A 58 -6.93 -4.46 -2.62
C ALA A 58 -6.48 -3.16 -1.94
N SER A 59 -5.74 -2.31 -2.66
CA SER A 59 -5.34 -1.00 -2.15
C SER A 59 -6.53 -0.08 -1.89
N LEU A 60 -7.70 -0.26 -2.52
CA LEU A 60 -8.88 0.54 -2.23
C LEU A 60 -9.44 0.20 -0.84
N VAL A 61 -9.47 -1.09 -0.50
CA VAL A 61 -9.89 -1.58 0.83
C VAL A 61 -8.89 -1.14 1.89
N ASP A 62 -7.59 -1.36 1.66
CA ASP A 62 -6.51 -0.98 2.58
C ASP A 62 -6.52 0.53 2.86
N ASN A 63 -6.66 1.34 1.81
CA ASN A 63 -6.68 2.79 1.93
C ASN A 63 -7.94 3.30 2.65
N SER A 64 -9.09 2.68 2.43
CA SER A 64 -10.34 3.02 3.14
C SER A 64 -10.23 2.70 4.64
N TRP A 65 -9.57 1.60 5.01
CA TRP A 65 -9.26 1.29 6.41
C TRP A 65 -8.36 2.36 7.05
N LEU A 66 -7.31 2.80 6.35
CA LEU A 66 -6.43 3.86 6.82
C LEU A 66 -7.17 5.19 6.97
N ASP A 67 -8.05 5.52 6.03
CA ASP A 67 -8.87 6.74 6.10
C ASP A 67 -9.82 6.68 7.29
N LEU A 68 -10.46 5.54 7.54
CA LEU A 68 -11.32 5.37 8.70
C LEU A 68 -10.55 5.59 10.01
N THR A 69 -9.36 4.98 10.12
CA THR A 69 -8.53 4.99 11.32
C THR A 69 -7.89 6.36 11.58
N PHE A 70 -7.29 6.97 10.55
CA PHE A 70 -6.43 8.15 10.72
C PHE A 70 -7.02 9.45 10.17
N GLY A 71 -7.90 9.35 9.17
CA GLY A 71 -8.56 10.50 8.54
C GLY A 71 -9.85 10.88 9.23
N VAL A 72 -10.79 9.93 9.31
CA VAL A 72 -12.07 10.06 10.02
C VAL A 72 -11.82 10.08 11.52
N LYS A 73 -11.01 9.13 12.02
CA LYS A 73 -10.66 8.93 13.43
C LYS A 73 -11.88 8.54 14.27
N VAL A 74 -12.55 7.48 13.82
CA VAL A 74 -13.64 6.86 14.59
C VAL A 74 -13.11 6.24 15.88
N ASP A 75 -13.99 5.99 16.83
CA ASP A 75 -13.62 5.40 18.13
C ASP A 75 -13.19 3.93 18.01
N ASP A 76 -12.53 3.42 19.05
CA ASP A 76 -11.99 2.06 19.07
C ASP A 76 -13.08 0.97 18.98
N GLU A 77 -14.27 1.21 19.54
CA GLU A 77 -15.38 0.24 19.45
C GLU A 77 -15.84 0.10 18.00
N THR A 78 -15.96 1.23 17.31
CA THR A 78 -16.26 1.28 15.87
C THR A 78 -15.15 0.62 15.04
N LEU A 79 -13.88 0.83 15.36
CA LEU A 79 -12.77 0.15 14.69
C LEU A 79 -12.79 -1.37 14.89
N VAL A 80 -13.17 -1.84 16.09
CA VAL A 80 -13.32 -3.27 16.37
C VAL A 80 -14.43 -3.89 15.51
N LYS A 81 -15.57 -3.20 15.35
CA LYS A 81 -16.68 -3.65 14.49
C LYS A 81 -16.34 -3.59 12.99
N ALA A 82 -15.59 -2.57 12.57
CA ALA A 82 -15.19 -2.37 11.18
C ALA A 82 -14.13 -3.38 10.72
N ARG A 83 -13.21 -3.78 11.61
CA ARG A 83 -12.09 -4.68 11.29
C ARG A 83 -12.50 -5.95 10.53
N PRO A 84 -13.46 -6.78 10.98
CA PRO A 84 -13.84 -7.99 10.25
C PRO A 84 -14.39 -7.70 8.85
N ILE A 85 -15.11 -6.59 8.66
CA ILE A 85 -15.62 -6.17 7.33
C ILE A 85 -14.45 -5.93 6.37
N TYR A 86 -13.42 -5.20 6.83
CA TYR A 86 -12.23 -4.92 6.03
C TYR A 86 -11.37 -6.17 5.78
N GLN A 87 -11.22 -7.05 6.77
CA GLN A 87 -10.45 -8.29 6.61
C GLN A 87 -11.09 -9.21 5.56
N VAL A 88 -12.38 -9.49 5.69
CA VAL A 88 -13.11 -10.37 4.75
C VAL A 88 -13.08 -9.79 3.34
N SER A 89 -13.45 -8.52 3.17
CA SER A 89 -13.48 -7.90 1.85
C SER A 89 -12.10 -7.80 1.20
N ARG A 90 -11.04 -7.56 1.98
CA ARG A 90 -9.68 -7.57 1.47
C ARG A 90 -9.28 -8.94 0.95
N ASP A 91 -9.57 -10.00 1.71
CA ASP A 91 -9.25 -11.37 1.33
C ASP A 91 -10.03 -11.79 0.08
N GLU A 92 -11.32 -11.46 0.00
CA GLU A 92 -12.14 -11.70 -1.19
C GLU A 92 -11.60 -10.97 -2.42
N VAL A 93 -11.24 -9.69 -2.29
CA VAL A 93 -10.63 -8.93 -3.39
C VAL A 93 -9.32 -9.59 -3.82
N MET A 94 -8.47 -9.99 -2.87
CA MET A 94 -7.20 -10.67 -3.15
C MET A 94 -7.40 -11.99 -3.90
N MET A 95 -8.41 -12.78 -3.55
CA MET A 95 -8.76 -14.02 -4.28
C MET A 95 -9.15 -13.74 -5.74
N LYS A 96 -9.78 -12.59 -6.01
CA LYS A 96 -10.18 -12.17 -7.37
C LYS A 96 -9.05 -11.50 -8.16
N MET A 97 -7.94 -11.14 -7.52
CA MET A 97 -6.82 -10.46 -8.19
C MET A 97 -6.16 -11.30 -9.28
N GLU A 98 -6.10 -12.63 -9.13
CA GLU A 98 -5.52 -13.49 -10.17
C GLU A 98 -6.40 -13.51 -11.43
N ALA A 99 -7.72 -13.55 -11.26
CA ALA A 99 -8.69 -13.49 -12.35
C ALA A 99 -8.66 -12.15 -13.12
N LEU A 100 -8.11 -11.08 -12.53
CA LEU A 100 -7.90 -9.82 -13.24
C LEU A 100 -6.78 -9.91 -14.29
N ARG A 101 -5.81 -10.80 -14.08
CA ARG A 101 -4.66 -10.99 -14.99
C ARG A 101 -5.03 -11.72 -16.27
N GLN A 102 -6.12 -12.47 -16.25
CA GLN A 102 -6.63 -13.25 -17.37
C GLN A 102 -7.66 -12.42 -18.17
N PRO A 103 -7.45 -12.16 -19.48
CA PRO A 103 -8.31 -11.28 -20.25
C PRO A 103 -9.78 -11.70 -20.32
N ASP A 104 -10.05 -13.00 -20.32
CA ASP A 104 -11.36 -13.64 -20.41
C ASP A 104 -12.18 -13.53 -19.12
N THR A 105 -11.53 -13.60 -17.95
CA THR A 105 -12.23 -13.46 -16.65
C THR A 105 -12.23 -12.04 -16.09
N ARG A 106 -11.46 -11.12 -16.70
CA ARG A 106 -11.22 -9.77 -16.17
C ARG A 106 -12.49 -8.96 -15.95
N GLU A 107 -13.42 -8.99 -16.89
CA GLU A 107 -14.67 -8.22 -16.77
C GLU A 107 -15.50 -8.72 -15.58
N THR A 108 -15.68 -10.03 -15.48
CA THR A 108 -16.40 -10.68 -14.37
C THR A 108 -15.74 -10.39 -13.04
N ALA A 109 -14.43 -10.58 -12.92
CA ALA A 109 -13.67 -10.29 -11.71
C ALA A 109 -13.79 -8.80 -11.30
N THR A 110 -13.80 -7.88 -12.28
CA THR A 110 -14.00 -6.46 -12.01
C THR A 110 -15.40 -6.18 -11.42
N LYS A 111 -16.45 -6.81 -11.95
CA LYS A 111 -17.82 -6.66 -11.42
C LYS A 111 -17.96 -7.26 -10.02
N GLU A 112 -17.38 -8.42 -9.78
CA GLU A 112 -17.38 -9.06 -8.45
C GLU A 112 -16.65 -8.19 -7.42
N ILE A 113 -15.49 -7.63 -7.77
CA ILE A 113 -14.78 -6.70 -6.90
C ILE A 113 -15.62 -5.44 -6.62
N GLN A 114 -16.32 -4.90 -7.62
CA GLN A 114 -17.21 -3.76 -7.40
C GLN A 114 -18.36 -4.09 -6.44
N ALA A 115 -18.90 -5.31 -6.51
CA ALA A 115 -19.91 -5.77 -5.56
C ALA A 115 -19.34 -5.83 -4.13
N ILE A 116 -18.15 -6.42 -3.94
CA ILE A 116 -17.47 -6.47 -2.64
C ILE A 116 -17.26 -5.05 -2.07
N LEU A 117 -16.79 -4.10 -2.88
CA LEU A 117 -16.60 -2.71 -2.45
C LEU A 117 -17.91 -2.00 -2.09
N LYS A 118 -19.02 -2.35 -2.75
CA LYS A 118 -20.35 -1.85 -2.41
C LYS A 118 -20.84 -2.44 -1.09
N ASP A 119 -20.57 -3.72 -0.86
CA ASP A 119 -20.97 -4.42 0.37
C ASP A 119 -20.20 -3.91 1.58
N VAL A 120 -18.92 -3.56 1.43
CA VAL A 120 -18.15 -2.82 2.44
C VAL A 120 -18.84 -1.50 2.78
N ASN A 121 -19.18 -0.69 1.79
CA ASN A 121 -19.86 0.58 2.04
C ASN A 121 -21.23 0.42 2.70
N THR A 122 -21.98 -0.63 2.36
CA THR A 122 -23.27 -0.93 2.99
C THR A 122 -23.07 -1.32 4.46
N SER A 123 -22.14 -2.23 4.73
CA SER A 123 -21.84 -2.71 6.08
C SER A 123 -21.29 -1.59 6.99
N LEU A 124 -20.49 -0.68 6.44
CA LEU A 124 -19.98 0.47 7.19
C LEU A 124 -21.08 1.45 7.59
N LYS A 125 -22.14 1.62 6.79
CA LYS A 125 -23.27 2.49 7.16
C LYS A 125 -24.05 2.00 8.39
N GLU A 126 -23.95 0.73 8.73
CA GLU A 126 -24.60 0.16 9.90
C GLU A 126 -23.86 0.50 11.20
N ILE A 127 -22.58 0.85 11.11
CA ILE A 127 -21.72 1.11 12.27
C ILE A 127 -21.17 2.53 12.33
N LEU A 128 -21.21 3.28 11.23
CA LEU A 128 -20.74 4.66 11.13
C LEU A 128 -21.90 5.63 11.12
N THR A 129 -21.69 6.80 11.73
CA THR A 129 -22.62 7.93 11.60
C THR A 129 -22.63 8.47 10.16
N GLU A 130 -23.67 9.22 9.80
CA GLU A 130 -23.76 9.87 8.48
C GLU A 130 -22.58 10.82 8.23
N GLU A 131 -22.13 11.55 9.26
CA GLU A 131 -20.99 12.47 9.18
C GLU A 131 -19.67 11.73 8.91
N GLU A 132 -19.42 10.63 9.62
CA GLU A 132 -18.24 9.79 9.41
C GLU A 132 -18.23 9.13 8.03
N MET A 133 -19.38 8.63 7.58
CA MET A 133 -19.54 8.09 6.23
C MET A 133 -19.30 9.15 5.15
N ALA A 134 -19.81 10.36 5.34
CA ALA A 134 -19.60 11.46 4.41
C ALA A 134 -18.11 11.81 4.29
N LYS A 135 -17.42 11.93 5.43
CA LYS A 135 -15.98 12.21 5.50
C LYS A 135 -15.14 11.09 4.87
N LEU A 136 -15.48 9.83 5.13
CA LEU A 136 -14.80 8.67 4.51
C LEU A 136 -14.96 8.68 2.99
N SER A 137 -16.17 8.97 2.50
CA SER A 137 -16.46 9.10 1.07
C SER A 137 -15.67 10.24 0.42
N GLU A 138 -15.53 11.39 1.11
CA GLU A 138 -14.74 12.51 0.61
C GLU A 138 -13.25 12.15 0.46
N LEU A 139 -12.66 11.54 1.48
CA LEU A 139 -11.26 11.08 1.45
C LEU A 139 -11.03 10.06 0.31
N THR A 140 -11.96 9.13 0.15
CA THR A 140 -11.91 8.14 -0.92
C THR A 140 -11.98 8.80 -2.29
N LYS A 141 -12.92 9.73 -2.51
CA LYS A 141 -13.06 10.48 -3.78
C LYS A 141 -11.80 11.27 -4.08
N LYS A 142 -11.25 12.00 -3.09
CA LYS A 142 -10.02 12.76 -3.25
C LYS A 142 -8.87 11.88 -3.73
N ARG A 143 -8.67 10.70 -3.11
CA ARG A 143 -7.63 9.76 -3.53
C ARG A 143 -7.84 9.24 -4.95
N VAL A 144 -9.07 8.87 -5.31
CA VAL A 144 -9.40 8.42 -6.67
C VAL A 144 -9.12 9.52 -7.69
N THR A 145 -9.52 10.76 -7.42
CA THR A 145 -9.25 11.91 -8.28
C THR A 145 -7.75 12.18 -8.42
N GLU A 146 -6.99 12.16 -7.32
CA GLU A 146 -5.53 12.33 -7.36
C GLU A 146 -4.84 11.21 -8.15
N MET A 147 -5.28 9.96 -7.98
CA MET A 147 -4.79 8.81 -8.74
C MET A 147 -5.09 8.96 -10.23
N GLN A 148 -6.29 9.40 -10.58
CA GLN A 148 -6.69 9.65 -11.97
C GLN A 148 -5.86 10.77 -12.59
N GLN A 149 -5.66 11.88 -11.87
CA GLN A 149 -4.81 12.99 -12.31
C GLN A 149 -3.34 12.56 -12.49
N ARG A 150 -2.79 11.77 -11.55
CA ARG A 150 -1.46 11.16 -11.70
C ARG A 150 -1.41 10.31 -12.97
N THR A 151 -2.36 9.40 -13.15
CA THR A 151 -2.42 8.52 -14.32
C THR A 151 -2.51 9.31 -15.63
N ASN A 152 -3.35 10.36 -15.67
CA ASN A 152 -3.48 11.24 -16.83
C ASN A 152 -2.18 12.01 -17.14
N ARG A 153 -1.46 12.48 -16.10
CA ARG A 153 -0.13 13.09 -16.28
C ARG A 153 0.90 12.10 -16.80
N TRP A 154 0.90 10.86 -16.30
CA TRP A 154 1.78 9.80 -16.80
C TRP A 154 1.48 9.43 -18.25
N ARG A 155 0.19 9.33 -18.62
CA ARG A 155 -0.23 9.07 -20.00
C ARG A 155 0.17 10.22 -20.94
N ARG A 156 -0.03 11.48 -20.52
CA ARG A 156 0.31 12.67 -21.33
C ARG A 156 1.81 12.97 -21.39
N GLY A 157 2.57 12.62 -20.36
CA GLY A 157 4.03 12.80 -20.31
C GLY A 157 4.84 11.66 -20.92
N GLY A 158 4.22 10.48 -21.14
CA GLY A 158 4.87 9.31 -21.73
C GLY A 158 5.07 9.35 -23.24
N GLU A 159 4.40 10.25 -23.96
CA GLU A 159 4.56 10.44 -25.41
C GLU A 159 5.74 11.37 -25.80
N GLY A 160 6.40 12.01 -24.83
CA GLY A 160 7.49 12.97 -25.08
C GLY A 160 8.93 12.42 -24.98
N GLY A 161 9.12 11.17 -24.55
CA GLY A 161 10.44 10.60 -24.21
C GLY A 161 11.30 10.10 -25.39
N ARG A 162 10.93 10.40 -26.65
CA ARG A 162 11.72 10.05 -27.86
C ARG A 162 12.37 11.25 -28.55
N ARG A 163 12.68 12.32 -27.82
CA ARG A 163 13.52 13.42 -28.35
C ARG A 163 14.54 13.83 -27.29
N GLY A 164 15.75 13.30 -27.39
CA GLY A 164 16.83 13.70 -26.49
C GLY A 164 18.08 12.83 -26.54
N GLY A 165 18.74 12.75 -27.69
CA GLY A 165 20.11 12.25 -27.80
C GLY A 165 20.43 11.81 -29.23
N GLY A 166 21.26 12.49 -30.02
CA GLY A 166 21.94 13.77 -29.86
C GLY A 166 22.44 14.14 -31.25
N GLY A 167 22.29 15.40 -31.66
CA GLY A 167 23.04 15.92 -32.79
C GLY A 167 24.48 16.21 -32.35
N GLY A 168 25.45 15.94 -33.22
CA GLY A 168 26.78 16.53 -33.12
C GLY A 168 27.94 15.69 -33.66
N GLY A 169 28.44 16.08 -34.83
CA GLY A 169 29.80 15.79 -35.34
C GLY A 169 29.89 14.58 -36.26
N GLY A 170 30.45 14.65 -37.46
CA GLY A 170 31.23 15.69 -38.12
C GLY A 170 31.72 15.12 -39.45
N SER A 171 31.98 16.03 -40.38
CA SER A 171 32.60 15.85 -41.69
C SER A 171 33.87 15.00 -41.67
N GLN A 172 33.93 13.96 -42.53
CA GLN A 172 34.95 13.71 -43.56
C GLN A 172 34.61 12.43 -44.32
#